data_AF-A0A5N3PIZ7-F1
#
_entry.id   AF-A0A5N3PIZ7-F1
#
_cell.length_a   1.000
_cell.length_b   1.000
_cell.length_c   1.000
_cell.angle_alpha   90.00
_cell.angle_beta   90.00
_cell.angle_gamma   90.00
#
_symmetry.space_group_name_H-M   'P 1'
#
loop_
_entity.id
_entity.type
_entity.pdbx_description
1 polymer ?
#
loop_
_entity_poly.entity_id
_entity_poly.type
_entity_poly.pdbx_seq_one_letter_code
_entity_poly.pdbx_strand_id
1 'polypeptide(L)'
;MSRPKRGVTIQRPHKRDILMSFSRRDRIIHKSLSVVNAALNRSILSRVTNRNDGTIRLAWARSPEKYYANIGDALSAVMVTALSGRLCRKEPFRSARERLYAVGTIAHNAYGGTAHIWGTGLDAKFNAFDKTLGRYAAPPSTNVRVHATRGPYSRQAFVDAAIPAPRVYGDPVWMLPSIFPAATEKKWDLGVIVHVTELAAFSPEDKTRPDFIRYQIPPEFRDRVKIISTVVEPTVDAMMAKMEEITSCRRILSVSLHGLVFAESYGIPCLYFGFNGPNACETFDLALATEDVLNHRVRDLYAGLGREKITVYGCDRIRPTDWAAAMSAIDEVWSPAQFDPGPLLDAFPLPLAFDPRRGEPFRNYDLLRQIEF
;
A
#
# COMPACT_ATOMS: atom_id res chain seq x y z
N MET A 1 22.73 54.89 -48.04
CA MET A 1 22.93 55.27 -46.63
C MET A 1 21.59 55.24 -45.90
N SER A 2 21.62 54.62 -44.74
CA SER A 2 20.52 54.08 -43.92
C SER A 2 19.64 55.13 -43.23
N ARG A 3 18.33 54.85 -43.14
CA ARG A 3 17.40 55.37 -42.12
C ARG A 3 16.74 54.21 -41.36
N PRO A 4 16.38 54.38 -40.07
CA PRO A 4 16.26 53.31 -39.10
C PRO A 4 14.91 52.58 -39.15
N LYS A 5 14.93 51.28 -38.84
CA LYS A 5 13.74 50.40 -38.73
C LYS A 5 12.93 50.73 -37.48
N ARG A 6 11.65 51.06 -37.69
CA ARG A 6 10.61 51.15 -36.66
C ARG A 6 10.22 49.75 -36.18
N GLY A 7 9.91 49.66 -34.89
CA GLY A 7 9.47 48.45 -34.21
C GLY A 7 8.18 47.87 -34.77
N VAL A 8 8.11 46.54 -34.75
CA VAL A 8 6.88 45.78 -34.99
C VAL A 8 6.53 45.06 -33.70
N THR A 9 5.44 45.50 -33.09
CA THR A 9 4.75 44.85 -31.98
C THR A 9 4.19 43.52 -32.46
N ILE A 10 4.69 42.39 -31.95
CA ILE A 10 4.08 41.08 -32.17
C ILE A 10 3.14 40.81 -30.99
N GLN A 11 1.85 41.00 -31.22
CA GLN A 11 0.79 40.52 -30.32
C GLN A 11 0.83 38.98 -30.25
N ARG A 12 0.86 38.45 -29.02
CA ARG A 12 0.71 37.02 -28.72
C ARG A 12 -0.76 36.60 -28.96
N PRO A 13 -1.04 35.53 -29.71
CA PRO A 13 -2.36 34.91 -29.67
C PRO A 13 -2.38 33.83 -28.57
N HIS A 14 -3.00 34.09 -27.42
CA HIS A 14 -3.36 33.00 -26.52
C HIS A 14 -4.70 32.40 -26.95
N LYS A 15 -4.56 31.26 -27.62
CA LYS A 15 -5.62 30.32 -28.02
C LYS A 15 -6.44 29.89 -26.81
N ARG A 16 -7.73 30.19 -26.86
CA ARG A 16 -8.79 29.29 -26.38
C ARG A 16 -8.77 28.03 -27.26
N ASP A 17 -9.18 26.92 -26.66
CA ASP A 17 -9.53 25.63 -27.28
C ASP A 17 -8.39 24.75 -27.79
N ILE A 18 -7.87 23.89 -26.89
CA ILE A 18 -7.34 22.57 -27.25
C ILE A 18 -8.19 21.55 -26.50
N LEU A 19 -9.37 21.25 -27.03
CA LEU A 19 -10.00 19.95 -26.81
C LEU A 19 -9.19 18.93 -27.62
N MET A 20 -8.63 17.93 -26.96
CA MET A 20 -8.07 16.75 -27.62
C MET A 20 -9.17 16.05 -28.43
N SER A 21 -9.19 16.24 -29.76
CA SER A 21 -9.97 15.40 -30.65
C SER A 21 -9.22 14.08 -30.84
N PHE A 22 -9.60 13.04 -30.11
CA PHE A 22 -9.12 11.68 -30.38
C PHE A 22 -9.44 11.29 -31.82
N SER A 23 -8.44 10.82 -32.57
CA SER A 23 -8.65 10.36 -33.94
C SER A 23 -9.63 9.17 -33.94
N ARG A 24 -10.33 8.95 -35.06
CA ARG A 24 -11.28 7.84 -35.20
C ARG A 24 -10.59 6.48 -34.96
N ARG A 25 -9.30 6.36 -35.28
CA ARG A 25 -8.48 5.16 -35.04
C ARG A 25 -8.20 4.94 -33.55
N ASP A 26 -7.87 5.99 -32.80
CA ASP A 26 -7.60 5.89 -31.36
C ASP A 26 -8.85 5.48 -30.58
N ARG A 27 -10.02 6.00 -30.98
CA ARG A 27 -11.31 5.58 -30.39
C ARG A 27 -11.65 4.12 -30.69
N ILE A 28 -11.27 3.61 -31.87
CA ILE A 28 -11.50 2.21 -32.23
C ILE A 28 -10.54 1.30 -31.45
N ILE A 29 -9.27 1.66 -31.31
CA ILE A 29 -8.29 0.89 -30.52
C ILE A 29 -8.68 0.86 -29.04
N HIS A 30 -9.07 2.01 -28.46
CA HIS A 30 -9.57 2.07 -27.07
C HIS A 30 -10.84 1.25 -26.87
N LYS A 31 -11.77 1.31 -27.83
CA LYS A 31 -13.03 0.54 -27.75
C LYS A 31 -12.76 -0.96 -27.87
N SER A 32 -11.88 -1.40 -28.77
CA SER A 32 -11.49 -2.81 -28.91
C SER A 32 -10.75 -3.33 -27.68
N LEU A 33 -9.81 -2.56 -27.11
CA LEU A 33 -9.14 -2.90 -25.84
C LEU A 33 -10.12 -2.96 -24.67
N SER A 34 -11.10 -2.04 -24.60
CA SER A 34 -12.12 -2.04 -23.54
C SER A 34 -13.03 -3.27 -23.60
N VAL A 35 -13.34 -3.77 -24.81
CA VAL A 35 -14.18 -4.96 -25.00
C VAL A 35 -13.41 -6.24 -24.65
N VAL A 36 -12.13 -6.32 -25.04
CA VAL A 36 -11.25 -7.45 -24.68
C VAL A 36 -10.99 -7.49 -23.17
N ASN A 37 -10.71 -6.33 -22.54
CA ASN A 37 -10.57 -6.23 -21.09
C ASN A 37 -11.87 -6.58 -20.37
N ALA A 38 -13.02 -6.15 -20.88
CA ALA A 38 -14.32 -6.51 -20.29
C ALA A 38 -14.62 -8.02 -20.37
N ALA A 39 -14.26 -8.68 -21.48
CA ALA A 39 -14.43 -10.12 -21.64
C ALA A 39 -13.45 -10.91 -20.75
N LEU A 40 -12.19 -10.46 -20.65
CA LEU A 40 -11.19 -11.04 -19.77
C LEU A 40 -11.59 -10.88 -18.30
N ASN A 41 -12.04 -9.70 -17.89
CA ASN A 41 -12.51 -9.42 -16.53
C ASN A 41 -13.74 -10.24 -16.17
N ARG A 42 -14.68 -10.47 -17.11
CA ARG A 42 -15.81 -11.40 -16.89
C ARG A 42 -15.34 -12.85 -16.71
N SER A 43 -14.35 -13.28 -17.49
CA SER A 43 -13.77 -14.62 -17.37
C SER A 43 -13.10 -14.82 -16.01
N ILE A 44 -12.28 -13.88 -15.56
CA ILE A 44 -11.62 -13.91 -14.25
C ILE A 44 -12.66 -13.85 -13.12
N LEU A 45 -13.63 -12.93 -13.22
CA LEU A 45 -14.73 -12.82 -12.27
C LEU A 45 -15.44 -14.17 -12.10
N SER A 46 -15.81 -14.85 -13.18
CA SER A 46 -16.52 -16.14 -13.10
C SER A 46 -15.74 -17.27 -12.40
N ARG A 47 -14.41 -17.16 -12.32
CA ARG A 47 -13.53 -18.20 -11.76
C ARG A 47 -13.07 -17.90 -10.34
N VAL A 48 -12.69 -16.66 -10.06
CA VAL A 48 -12.34 -16.20 -8.70
C VAL A 48 -13.60 -16.12 -7.82
N THR A 49 -14.76 -15.89 -8.42
CA THR A 49 -16.03 -15.88 -7.68
C THR A 49 -16.44 -17.30 -7.31
N ASN A 50 -16.87 -17.49 -6.06
CA ASN A 50 -17.53 -18.68 -5.61
C ASN A 50 -18.92 -18.77 -6.26
N ARG A 51 -19.15 -19.83 -7.02
CA ARG A 51 -20.39 -20.02 -7.81
C ARG A 51 -21.64 -20.16 -6.93
N ASN A 52 -21.47 -20.55 -5.67
CA ASN A 52 -22.59 -20.82 -4.77
C ASN A 52 -23.14 -19.54 -4.12
N ASP A 53 -22.28 -18.59 -3.77
CA ASP A 53 -22.66 -17.40 -2.97
C ASP A 53 -22.23 -16.07 -3.61
N GLY A 54 -21.52 -16.09 -4.74
CA GLY A 54 -21.08 -14.87 -5.42
C GLY A 54 -19.89 -14.15 -4.75
N THR A 55 -19.25 -14.74 -3.75
CA THR A 55 -18.11 -14.16 -3.01
C THR A 55 -16.78 -14.28 -3.77
N ILE A 56 -15.86 -13.36 -3.55
CA ILE A 56 -14.51 -13.38 -4.15
C ILE A 56 -13.58 -14.21 -3.27
N ARG A 57 -12.93 -15.23 -3.82
CA ARG A 57 -11.85 -15.94 -3.11
C ARG A 57 -10.63 -15.05 -3.04
N LEU A 58 -10.30 -14.59 -1.84
CA LEU A 58 -9.19 -13.69 -1.58
C LEU A 58 -8.23 -14.31 -0.57
N ALA A 59 -6.94 -14.23 -0.87
CA ALA A 59 -5.88 -14.65 0.01
C ALA A 59 -5.29 -13.43 0.73
N TRP A 60 -5.29 -13.43 2.05
CA TRP A 60 -4.63 -12.42 2.87
C TRP A 60 -4.03 -13.04 4.14
N ALA A 61 -3.03 -12.36 4.69
CA ALA A 61 -2.38 -12.81 5.92
C ALA A 61 -3.32 -12.64 7.11
N ARG A 62 -3.51 -13.71 7.87
CA ARG A 62 -4.04 -13.67 9.23
C ARG A 62 -3.50 -14.86 10.00
N SER A 63 -3.20 -14.66 11.27
CA SER A 63 -2.78 -15.74 12.15
C SER A 63 -3.99 -16.62 12.48
N PRO A 64 -3.92 -17.95 12.26
CA PRO A 64 -5.00 -18.85 12.64
C PRO A 64 -5.09 -19.06 14.17
N GLU A 65 -4.01 -18.81 14.90
CA GLU A 65 -3.91 -19.01 16.35
C GLU A 65 -4.33 -17.77 17.16
N LYS A 66 -4.41 -16.62 16.51
CA LYS A 66 -4.66 -15.33 17.15
C LYS A 66 -5.95 -14.74 16.61
N TYR A 67 -6.84 -14.35 17.52
CA TYR A 67 -8.14 -13.78 17.16
C TYR A 67 -8.00 -12.45 16.40
N TYR A 68 -7.03 -11.62 16.81
CA TYR A 68 -6.80 -10.30 16.23
C TYR A 68 -6.17 -10.34 14.82
N ALA A 69 -6.18 -9.21 14.14
CA ALA A 69 -5.59 -9.04 12.82
C ALA A 69 -4.54 -7.91 12.81
N ASN A 70 -3.58 -8.00 11.89
CA ASN A 70 -2.84 -6.83 11.44
C ASN A 70 -3.76 -6.03 10.52
N ILE A 71 -4.05 -4.77 10.84
CA ILE A 71 -4.98 -3.93 10.08
C ILE A 71 -4.61 -3.85 8.60
N GLY A 72 -3.32 -3.71 8.28
CA GLY A 72 -2.89 -3.55 6.89
C GLY A 72 -3.18 -4.78 6.04
N ASP A 73 -2.94 -5.98 6.57
CA ASP A 73 -3.26 -7.21 5.87
C ASP A 73 -4.78 -7.43 5.78
N ALA A 74 -5.53 -7.07 6.83
CA ALA A 74 -6.98 -7.22 6.86
C ALA A 74 -7.69 -6.28 5.88
N LEU A 75 -7.15 -5.08 5.66
CA LEU A 75 -7.66 -4.13 4.66
C LEU A 75 -7.68 -4.69 3.23
N SER A 76 -6.95 -5.78 2.94
CA SER A 76 -7.07 -6.53 1.69
C SER A 76 -8.54 -6.83 1.34
N ALA A 77 -9.30 -7.36 2.30
CA ALA A 77 -10.72 -7.70 2.09
C ALA A 77 -11.58 -6.45 1.93
N VAL A 78 -11.32 -5.39 2.71
CA VAL A 78 -12.02 -4.11 2.61
C VAL A 78 -11.84 -3.49 1.22
N MET A 79 -10.59 -3.39 0.75
CA MET A 79 -10.28 -2.80 -0.55
C MET A 79 -10.96 -3.55 -1.70
N VAL A 80 -10.85 -4.88 -1.72
CA VAL A 80 -11.44 -5.69 -2.79
C VAL A 80 -12.97 -5.67 -2.73
N THR A 81 -13.57 -5.73 -1.54
CA THR A 81 -15.03 -5.67 -1.39
C THR A 81 -15.59 -4.31 -1.77
N ALA A 82 -14.94 -3.21 -1.37
CA ALA A 82 -15.36 -1.87 -1.76
C ALA A 82 -15.32 -1.70 -3.28
N LEU A 83 -14.19 -2.01 -3.92
CA LEU A 83 -13.99 -1.83 -5.37
C LEU A 83 -14.90 -2.73 -6.21
N SER A 84 -15.07 -3.99 -5.83
CA SER A 84 -15.86 -4.96 -6.61
C SER A 84 -17.36 -4.98 -6.28
N GLY A 85 -17.75 -4.42 -5.13
CA GLY A 85 -19.12 -4.53 -4.61
C GLY A 85 -19.52 -5.94 -4.18
N ARG A 86 -18.54 -6.85 -3.94
CA ARG A 86 -18.77 -8.25 -3.58
C ARG A 86 -18.01 -8.61 -2.31
N LEU A 87 -18.62 -9.42 -1.45
CA LEU A 87 -17.96 -9.93 -0.26
C LEU A 87 -16.76 -10.80 -0.62
N CYS A 88 -15.68 -10.65 0.13
CA CYS A 88 -14.52 -11.52 0.05
C CYS A 88 -14.66 -12.67 1.04
N ARG A 89 -14.25 -13.86 0.63
CA ARG A 89 -14.06 -15.00 1.50
C ARG A 89 -12.60 -15.39 1.52
N LYS A 90 -12.07 -15.66 2.72
CA LYS A 90 -10.68 -16.08 2.87
C LYS A 90 -10.44 -17.42 2.18
N GLU A 91 -9.43 -17.44 1.32
CA GLU A 91 -8.89 -18.67 0.74
C GLU A 91 -7.43 -18.85 1.22
N PRO A 92 -7.03 -20.05 1.66
CA PRO A 92 -5.66 -20.32 2.09
C PRO A 92 -4.64 -20.06 0.98
N PHE A 93 -3.41 -19.71 1.39
CA PHE A 93 -2.32 -19.51 0.45
C PHE A 93 -1.96 -20.76 -0.36
N ARG A 94 -2.17 -21.94 0.22
CA ARG A 94 -2.04 -23.24 -0.44
C ARG A 94 -3.44 -23.74 -0.81
N SER A 95 -3.81 -23.64 -2.08
CA SER A 95 -5.13 -24.04 -2.55
C SER A 95 -5.10 -24.38 -4.03
N ALA A 96 -5.91 -25.35 -4.47
CA ALA A 96 -6.13 -25.63 -5.89
C ALA A 96 -7.11 -24.62 -6.55
N ARG A 97 -7.79 -23.79 -5.74
CA ARG A 97 -8.81 -22.84 -6.21
C ARG A 97 -8.19 -21.54 -6.72
N GLU A 98 -8.82 -20.96 -7.74
CA GLU A 98 -8.47 -19.65 -8.28
C GLU A 98 -8.81 -18.55 -7.28
N ARG A 99 -7.83 -17.68 -6.97
CA ARG A 99 -7.93 -16.69 -5.89
C ARG A 99 -7.09 -15.44 -6.16
N LEU A 100 -7.48 -14.33 -5.53
CA LEU A 100 -6.83 -13.02 -5.63
C LEU A 100 -5.86 -12.80 -4.46
N TYR A 101 -4.80 -12.04 -4.69
CA TYR A 101 -3.87 -11.51 -3.69
C TYR A 101 -3.77 -10.00 -3.90
N ALA A 102 -4.18 -9.21 -2.90
CA ALA A 102 -4.37 -7.77 -3.05
C ALA A 102 -3.42 -6.90 -2.20
N VAL A 103 -3.43 -7.06 -0.88
CA VAL A 103 -2.62 -6.22 0.04
C VAL A 103 -1.66 -7.10 0.84
N GLY A 104 -0.49 -6.54 1.18
CA GLY A 104 0.51 -7.17 2.03
C GLY A 104 1.78 -7.58 1.28
N THR A 105 2.62 -8.40 1.92
CA THR A 105 3.81 -9.01 1.29
C THR A 105 3.62 -10.51 1.28
N ILE A 106 2.69 -10.99 0.45
CA ILE A 106 2.13 -12.34 0.57
C ILE A 106 2.19 -13.14 -0.74
N ALA A 107 2.52 -12.52 -1.87
CA ALA A 107 2.49 -13.21 -3.16
C ALA A 107 3.46 -14.40 -3.23
N HIS A 108 4.57 -14.36 -2.48
CA HIS A 108 5.52 -15.48 -2.38
C HIS A 108 4.89 -16.75 -1.76
N ASN A 109 3.75 -16.65 -1.07
CA ASN A 109 3.07 -17.80 -0.46
C ASN A 109 2.09 -18.51 -1.42
N ALA A 110 1.86 -17.98 -2.62
CA ALA A 110 0.91 -18.56 -3.56
C ALA A 110 1.33 -19.97 -4.01
N TYR A 111 0.58 -20.99 -3.60
CA TYR A 111 0.85 -22.39 -3.96
C TYR A 111 -0.41 -23.09 -4.45
N GLY A 112 -0.33 -23.71 -5.63
CA GLY A 112 -1.41 -24.45 -6.27
C GLY A 112 -2.45 -23.56 -6.96
N GLY A 113 -3.16 -24.13 -7.93
CA GLY A 113 -4.27 -23.47 -8.61
C GLY A 113 -3.83 -22.25 -9.43
N THR A 114 -4.74 -21.29 -9.62
CA THR A 114 -4.42 -20.00 -10.26
C THR A 114 -4.38 -18.88 -9.22
N ALA A 115 -3.29 -18.12 -9.18
CA ALA A 115 -3.10 -16.99 -8.27
C ALA A 115 -3.07 -15.69 -9.07
N HIS A 116 -4.03 -14.80 -8.80
CA HIS A 116 -4.06 -13.46 -9.36
C HIS A 116 -3.38 -12.48 -8.43
N ILE A 117 -2.35 -11.79 -8.92
CA ILE A 117 -1.55 -10.86 -8.14
C ILE A 117 -1.90 -9.43 -8.56
N TRP A 118 -2.42 -8.64 -7.63
CA TRP A 118 -2.81 -7.25 -7.89
C TRP A 118 -2.41 -6.37 -6.70
N GLY A 119 -1.33 -5.62 -6.84
CA GLY A 119 -0.90 -4.59 -5.88
C GLY A 119 -0.17 -5.09 -4.62
N THR A 120 -0.24 -6.39 -4.30
CA THR A 120 0.56 -6.97 -3.21
C THR A 120 2.05 -6.98 -3.57
N GLY A 121 2.90 -6.95 -2.55
CA GLY A 121 4.32 -7.26 -2.66
C GLY A 121 4.64 -8.74 -2.47
N LEU A 122 5.92 -9.08 -2.65
CA LEU A 122 6.49 -10.40 -2.36
C LEU A 122 7.85 -10.29 -1.65
N ASP A 123 8.28 -11.39 -1.04
CA ASP A 123 9.61 -11.50 -0.44
C ASP A 123 10.45 -12.33 -1.40
N ALA A 124 11.38 -11.67 -2.09
CA ALA A 124 12.17 -12.28 -3.15
C ALA A 124 13.11 -13.37 -2.65
N LYS A 125 13.40 -13.42 -1.34
CA LYS A 125 14.28 -14.42 -0.71
C LYS A 125 13.50 -15.65 -0.24
N PHE A 126 12.16 -15.59 -0.25
CA PHE A 126 11.30 -16.67 0.22
C PHE A 126 10.76 -17.54 -0.92
N ASN A 127 10.60 -18.83 -0.63
CA ASN A 127 10.03 -19.81 -1.55
C ASN A 127 8.99 -20.70 -0.84
N ALA A 128 7.79 -20.83 -1.42
CA ALA A 128 6.66 -21.55 -0.82
C ALA A 128 6.80 -23.08 -0.77
N PHE A 129 7.78 -23.67 -1.46
CA PHE A 129 7.90 -25.12 -1.62
C PHE A 129 9.28 -25.68 -1.33
N ASP A 130 10.33 -24.86 -1.48
CA ASP A 130 11.69 -25.25 -1.15
C ASP A 130 12.44 -24.07 -0.51
N LYS A 131 12.56 -24.10 0.82
CA LYS A 131 13.21 -23.05 1.62
C LYS A 131 14.72 -22.94 1.36
N THR A 132 15.35 -23.93 0.70
CA THR A 132 16.79 -23.93 0.45
C THR A 132 17.20 -23.10 -0.76
N LEU A 133 16.24 -22.77 -1.65
CA LEU A 133 16.53 -22.03 -2.89
C LEU A 133 16.98 -20.58 -2.66
N GLY A 134 16.64 -19.98 -1.51
CA GLY A 134 16.99 -18.60 -1.16
C GLY A 134 16.43 -17.53 -2.11
N ARG A 135 15.51 -17.91 -3.01
CA ARG A 135 14.88 -17.03 -3.99
C ARG A 135 13.45 -17.46 -4.32
N TYR A 136 12.63 -16.51 -4.75
CA TYR A 136 11.31 -16.79 -5.29
C TYR A 136 11.43 -17.66 -6.57
N ALA A 137 10.57 -18.66 -6.65
CA ALA A 137 10.31 -19.43 -7.86
C ALA A 137 8.82 -19.78 -7.91
N ALA A 138 8.27 -19.87 -9.12
CA ALA A 138 6.89 -20.31 -9.31
C ALA A 138 6.71 -21.73 -8.74
N PRO A 139 5.80 -21.96 -7.78
CA PRO A 139 5.65 -23.30 -7.23
C PRO A 139 5.05 -24.26 -8.25
N PRO A 140 5.39 -25.56 -8.19
CA PRO A 140 4.81 -26.57 -9.07
C PRO A 140 3.27 -26.50 -9.04
N SER A 141 2.64 -26.74 -10.19
CA SER A 141 1.17 -26.71 -10.33
C SER A 141 0.51 -25.39 -9.91
N THR A 142 1.24 -24.27 -10.00
CA THR A 142 0.74 -22.93 -9.70
C THR A 142 0.78 -22.06 -10.94
N ASN A 143 -0.37 -21.60 -11.39
CA ASN A 143 -0.49 -20.63 -12.48
C ASN A 143 -0.57 -19.22 -11.90
N VAL A 144 0.55 -18.49 -11.92
CA VAL A 144 0.61 -17.11 -11.41
C VAL A 144 0.30 -16.13 -12.52
N ARG A 145 -0.70 -15.26 -12.30
CA ARG A 145 -1.11 -14.19 -13.21
C ARG A 145 -0.90 -12.85 -12.53
N VAL A 146 0.10 -12.10 -12.98
CA VAL A 146 0.44 -10.80 -12.41
C VAL A 146 -0.24 -9.68 -13.18
N HIS A 147 -1.09 -8.91 -12.49
CA HIS A 147 -1.77 -7.74 -13.03
C HIS A 147 -1.09 -6.45 -12.59
N ALA A 148 -0.66 -6.40 -11.34
CA ALA A 148 0.10 -5.31 -10.74
C ALA A 148 0.86 -5.84 -9.53
N THR A 149 1.97 -5.21 -9.17
CA THR A 149 2.71 -5.47 -7.92
C THR A 149 2.77 -4.21 -7.07
N ARG A 150 3.15 -4.32 -5.79
CA ARG A 150 3.34 -3.11 -4.96
C ARG A 150 4.39 -2.17 -5.56
N GLY A 151 5.48 -2.74 -6.06
CA GLY A 151 6.59 -2.01 -6.65
C GLY A 151 7.46 -2.83 -7.59
N PRO A 152 8.54 -2.21 -8.10
CA PRO A 152 9.39 -2.79 -9.15
C PRO A 152 10.23 -3.97 -8.67
N TYR A 153 10.58 -4.08 -7.38
CA TYR A 153 11.38 -5.20 -6.89
C TYR A 153 10.54 -6.46 -6.74
N SER A 154 9.29 -6.34 -6.30
CA SER A 154 8.33 -7.44 -6.38
C SER A 154 8.11 -7.86 -7.83
N ARG A 155 7.96 -6.92 -8.76
CA ARG A 155 7.86 -7.25 -10.19
C ARG A 155 9.08 -8.03 -10.68
N GLN A 156 10.28 -7.58 -10.30
CA GLN A 156 11.53 -8.19 -10.78
C GLN A 156 11.63 -9.66 -10.38
N ALA A 157 11.26 -10.02 -9.15
CA ALA A 157 11.26 -11.42 -8.73
C ALA A 157 10.33 -12.33 -9.56
N PHE A 158 9.19 -11.81 -10.05
CA PHE A 158 8.36 -12.57 -11.00
C PHE A 158 9.04 -12.73 -12.36
N VAL A 159 9.66 -11.67 -12.87
CA VAL A 159 10.39 -11.68 -14.15
C VAL A 159 11.56 -12.67 -14.08
N ASP A 160 12.31 -12.68 -12.99
CA ASP A 160 13.44 -13.61 -12.75
C ASP A 160 12.97 -15.07 -12.68
N ALA A 161 11.73 -15.30 -12.24
CA ALA A 161 11.07 -16.60 -12.27
C ALA A 161 10.38 -16.92 -13.61
N ALA A 162 10.66 -16.15 -14.68
CA ALA A 162 10.05 -16.26 -16.00
C ALA A 162 8.52 -16.12 -16.02
N ILE A 163 7.93 -15.41 -15.05
CA ILE A 163 6.50 -15.10 -15.00
C ILE A 163 6.28 -13.69 -15.60
N PRO A 164 5.43 -13.53 -16.62
CA PRO A 164 5.10 -12.21 -17.16
C PRO A 164 4.50 -11.29 -16.09
N ALA A 165 5.08 -10.11 -15.93
CA ALA A 165 4.64 -9.10 -14.98
C ALA A 165 4.68 -7.68 -15.60
N PRO A 166 3.54 -6.99 -15.74
CA PRO A 166 3.49 -5.64 -16.31
C PRO A 166 4.13 -4.62 -15.37
N ARG A 167 4.54 -3.46 -15.91
CA ARG A 167 5.08 -2.34 -15.13
C ARG A 167 3.94 -1.50 -14.52
N VAL A 168 3.08 -2.13 -13.73
CA VAL A 168 1.98 -1.48 -13.01
C VAL A 168 2.23 -1.65 -11.52
N TYR A 169 2.32 -0.53 -10.81
CA TYR A 169 2.74 -0.49 -9.41
C TYR A 169 1.71 0.22 -8.52
N GLY A 170 1.61 -0.24 -7.28
CA GLY A 170 0.88 0.44 -6.22
C GLY A 170 0.27 -0.53 -5.22
N ASP A 171 0.19 -0.09 -3.97
CA ASP A 171 -0.57 -0.77 -2.91
C ASP A 171 -2.06 -0.34 -2.99
N PRO A 172 -3.04 -1.25 -2.99
CA PRO A 172 -4.46 -0.86 -2.99
C PRO A 172 -4.85 0.12 -1.88
N VAL A 173 -4.17 0.07 -0.72
CA VAL A 173 -4.42 0.95 0.44
C VAL A 173 -4.17 2.44 0.12
N TRP A 174 -3.48 2.78 -0.96
CA TRP A 174 -3.41 4.17 -1.44
C TRP A 174 -4.79 4.80 -1.70
N MET A 175 -5.78 3.98 -2.05
CA MET A 175 -7.14 4.43 -2.30
C MET A 175 -8.03 4.39 -1.05
N LEU A 176 -7.50 3.99 0.11
CA LEU A 176 -8.25 3.90 1.36
C LEU A 176 -8.93 5.24 1.78
N PRO A 177 -8.38 6.44 1.54
CA PRO A 177 -9.07 7.70 1.85
C PRO A 177 -10.42 7.87 1.14
N SER A 178 -10.63 7.21 0.00
CA SER A 178 -11.93 7.19 -0.69
C SER A 178 -12.97 6.28 -0.03
N ILE A 179 -12.53 5.41 0.90
CA ILE A 179 -13.34 4.42 1.59
C ILE A 179 -13.51 4.77 3.07
N PHE A 180 -12.42 5.06 3.79
CA PHE A 180 -12.44 5.46 5.19
C PHE A 180 -12.07 6.94 5.32
N PRO A 181 -12.93 7.78 5.92
CA PRO A 181 -12.62 9.19 6.10
C PRO A 181 -11.48 9.40 7.09
N ALA A 182 -10.77 10.51 6.93
CA ALA A 182 -9.81 10.97 7.92
C ALA A 182 -10.52 11.54 9.15
N ALA A 183 -9.87 11.48 10.31
CA ALA A 183 -10.30 12.21 11.49
C ALA A 183 -10.34 13.73 11.24
N THR A 184 -11.36 14.40 11.78
CA THR A 184 -11.53 15.85 11.65
C THR A 184 -10.69 16.64 12.65
N GLU A 185 -10.34 16.04 13.79
CA GLU A 185 -9.57 16.67 14.85
C GLU A 185 -8.18 16.04 14.97
N LYS A 186 -7.14 16.88 15.12
CA LYS A 186 -5.78 16.43 15.40
C LYS A 186 -5.52 16.43 16.90
N LYS A 187 -5.33 15.22 17.46
CA LYS A 187 -5.15 14.97 18.90
C LYS A 187 -3.69 14.91 19.31
N TRP A 188 -2.82 14.36 18.47
CA TRP A 188 -1.40 14.16 18.78
C TRP A 188 -0.48 14.85 17.78
N ASP A 189 0.63 15.37 18.27
CA ASP A 189 1.67 15.96 17.43
C ASP A 189 2.42 14.91 16.63
N LEU A 190 2.59 13.72 17.22
CA LEU A 190 3.27 12.59 16.60
C LEU A 190 2.58 11.25 16.94
N GLY A 191 2.22 10.50 15.91
CA GLY A 191 1.89 9.08 16.02
C GLY A 191 3.11 8.23 15.71
N VAL A 192 3.42 7.25 16.55
CA VAL A 192 4.51 6.29 16.33
C VAL A 192 3.90 4.92 16.04
N ILE A 193 3.88 4.51 14.78
CA ILE A 193 3.25 3.25 14.38
C ILE A 193 4.26 2.12 14.47
N VAL A 194 3.98 1.17 15.37
CA VAL A 194 4.85 0.02 15.63
C VAL A 194 4.43 -1.21 14.84
N HIS A 195 5.42 -2.02 14.44
CA HIS A 195 5.19 -3.31 13.82
C HIS A 195 4.87 -4.33 14.92
N VAL A 196 4.11 -5.37 14.58
CA VAL A 196 3.66 -6.39 15.55
C VAL A 196 4.79 -7.13 16.25
N THR A 197 6.00 -7.14 15.67
CA THR A 197 7.22 -7.72 16.27
C THR A 197 7.83 -6.84 17.36
N GLU A 198 7.40 -5.59 17.46
CA GLU A 198 7.84 -4.64 18.48
C GLU A 198 6.96 -4.68 19.74
N LEU A 199 5.86 -5.43 19.70
CA LEU A 199 4.94 -5.65 20.80
C LEU A 199 5.38 -6.86 21.64
N ALA A 200 5.02 -6.87 22.93
CA ALA A 200 5.30 -7.99 23.83
C ALA A 200 4.38 -9.20 23.55
N ALA A 201 3.18 -8.92 23.08
CA ALA A 201 2.11 -9.83 22.73
C ALA A 201 1.33 -9.28 21.51
N PHE A 202 0.55 -10.14 20.87
CA PHE A 202 -0.27 -9.74 19.73
C PHE A 202 -1.69 -9.42 20.23
N SER A 203 -1.87 -8.24 20.83
CA SER A 203 -3.17 -7.72 21.29
C SER A 203 -3.30 -6.23 20.94
N PRO A 204 -4.51 -5.70 20.72
CA PRO A 204 -4.74 -4.27 20.51
C PRO A 204 -4.31 -3.39 21.70
N GLU A 205 -4.41 -3.91 22.92
CA GLU A 205 -4.08 -3.21 24.18
C GLU A 205 -2.62 -3.38 24.59
N ASP A 206 -1.87 -4.20 23.84
CA ASP A 206 -0.51 -4.53 24.23
C ASP A 206 0.46 -3.36 24.02
N LYS A 207 1.54 -3.39 24.80
CA LYS A 207 2.57 -2.36 24.78
C LYS A 207 3.77 -2.82 23.97
N THR A 208 4.57 -1.84 23.56
CA THR A 208 5.90 -2.13 23.02
C THR A 208 6.73 -2.89 24.06
N ARG A 209 7.63 -3.75 23.58
CA ARG A 209 8.51 -4.50 24.48
C ARG A 209 9.31 -3.54 25.37
N PRO A 210 9.43 -3.82 26.68
CA PRO A 210 10.03 -2.89 27.64
C PRO A 210 11.54 -2.69 27.43
N ASP A 211 12.22 -3.65 26.77
CA ASP A 211 13.63 -3.54 26.38
C ASP A 211 13.86 -2.52 25.25
N PHE A 212 12.80 -2.04 24.59
CA PHE A 212 12.88 -1.04 23.53
C PHE A 212 12.75 0.39 24.07
N ILE A 213 13.74 0.81 24.88
CA ILE A 213 14.40 2.13 24.78
C ILE A 213 13.57 3.28 24.18
N ARG A 214 13.63 3.29 22.86
CA ARG A 214 13.11 4.32 21.95
C ARG A 214 11.62 4.63 22.08
N TYR A 215 10.82 3.73 22.63
CA TYR A 215 9.38 3.95 22.80
C TYR A 215 9.01 4.55 24.15
N GLN A 216 9.98 4.77 25.04
CA GLN A 216 9.73 5.47 26.30
C GLN A 216 9.46 6.95 26.03
N ILE A 217 8.27 7.40 26.44
CA ILE A 217 7.81 8.78 26.27
C ILE A 217 7.98 9.49 27.62
N PRO A 218 8.86 10.51 27.72
CA PRO A 218 9.03 11.26 28.95
C PRO A 218 7.82 12.19 29.20
N PRO A 219 7.61 12.67 30.44
CA PRO A 219 6.38 13.37 30.85
C PRO A 219 5.98 14.54 29.94
N GLU A 220 6.94 15.32 29.45
CA GLU A 220 6.75 16.48 28.58
C GLU A 220 6.17 16.16 27.20
N PHE A 221 6.22 14.90 26.76
CA PHE A 221 5.66 14.43 25.50
C PHE A 221 4.44 13.52 25.66
N ARG A 222 4.01 13.21 26.90
CA ARG A 222 2.97 12.20 27.18
C ARG A 222 1.63 12.47 26.47
N ASP A 223 1.22 13.73 26.39
CA ASP A 223 -0.03 14.12 25.74
C ASP A 223 0.16 14.51 24.26
N ARG A 224 1.41 14.47 23.77
CA ARG A 224 1.79 14.90 22.41
C ARG A 224 2.15 13.74 21.49
N VAL A 225 2.72 12.67 22.05
CA VAL A 225 3.19 11.49 21.33
C VAL A 225 2.30 10.30 21.66
N LYS A 226 1.84 9.58 20.62
CA LYS A 226 1.03 8.37 20.76
C LYS A 226 1.72 7.19 20.11
N ILE A 227 2.00 6.14 20.87
CA ILE A 227 2.37 4.84 20.29
C ILE A 227 1.10 4.15 19.77
N ILE A 228 1.14 3.70 18.53
CA ILE A 228 0.00 3.08 17.83
C ILE A 228 0.40 1.68 17.34
N SER A 229 -0.32 0.67 17.83
CA SER A 229 -0.23 -0.71 17.36
C SER A 229 -1.02 -0.89 16.05
N THR A 230 -0.54 -1.79 15.18
CA THR A 230 -1.26 -2.25 13.96
C THR A 230 -2.19 -3.45 14.22
N VAL A 231 -2.32 -3.90 15.47
CA VAL A 231 -3.20 -4.99 15.87
C VAL A 231 -4.60 -4.43 16.18
N VAL A 232 -5.62 -5.06 15.60
CA VAL A 232 -7.03 -4.69 15.78
C VAL A 232 -7.90 -5.93 15.92
N GLU A 233 -9.08 -5.77 16.52
CA GLU A 233 -10.17 -6.73 16.29
C GLU A 233 -10.45 -6.84 14.78
N PRO A 234 -10.74 -8.05 14.28
CA PRO A 234 -10.92 -8.29 12.85
C PRO A 234 -12.33 -7.86 12.41
N THR A 235 -12.68 -6.59 12.63
CA THR A 235 -13.96 -5.99 12.25
C THR A 235 -13.73 -4.66 11.53
N VAL A 236 -14.67 -4.27 10.66
CA VAL A 236 -14.56 -3.00 9.92
C VAL A 236 -14.59 -1.80 10.85
N ASP A 237 -15.43 -1.81 11.89
CA ASP A 237 -15.53 -0.69 12.83
C ASP A 237 -14.24 -0.52 13.64
N ALA A 238 -13.58 -1.61 14.06
CA ALA A 238 -12.27 -1.54 14.71
C ALA A 238 -11.17 -1.00 13.78
N MET A 239 -11.21 -1.37 12.50
CA MET A 239 -10.28 -0.82 11.50
C MET A 239 -10.53 0.67 11.26
N MET A 240 -11.79 1.09 11.15
CA MET A 240 -12.16 2.51 11.03
C MET A 240 -11.70 3.31 12.24
N ALA A 241 -11.94 2.81 13.46
CA ALA A 241 -11.47 3.46 14.69
C ALA A 241 -9.93 3.57 14.75
N LYS A 242 -9.22 2.54 14.29
CA LYS A 242 -7.75 2.58 14.20
C LYS A 242 -7.26 3.58 13.16
N MET A 243 -7.94 3.70 12.02
CA MET A 243 -7.62 4.71 11.02
C MET A 243 -7.95 6.12 11.52
N GLU A 244 -9.02 6.30 12.28
CA GLU A 244 -9.32 7.57 12.96
C GLU A 244 -8.20 7.94 13.95
N GLU A 245 -7.70 6.99 14.74
CA GLU A 245 -6.56 7.19 15.65
C GLU A 245 -5.31 7.64 14.89
N ILE A 246 -4.94 6.94 13.81
CA ILE A 246 -3.77 7.27 12.97
C ILE A 246 -3.94 8.65 12.33
N THR A 247 -5.12 8.92 11.75
CA THR A 247 -5.38 10.18 11.07
C THR A 247 -5.61 11.36 12.02
N SER A 248 -5.77 11.11 13.32
CA SER A 248 -5.76 12.14 14.36
C SER A 248 -4.35 12.65 14.69
N CYS A 249 -3.29 12.06 14.12
CA CYS A 249 -1.92 12.54 14.29
C CYS A 249 -1.57 13.63 13.27
N ARG A 250 -0.75 14.60 13.69
CA ARG A 250 -0.17 15.62 12.79
C ARG A 250 0.99 15.07 11.96
N ARG A 251 1.76 14.13 12.52
CA ARG A 251 2.90 13.45 11.90
C ARG A 251 2.89 11.98 12.22
N ILE A 252 3.50 11.16 11.38
CA ILE A 252 3.68 9.73 11.61
C ILE A 252 5.16 9.34 11.53
N LEU A 253 5.65 8.65 12.54
CA LEU A 253 6.94 7.96 12.52
C LEU A 253 6.67 6.46 12.58
N SER A 254 7.09 5.68 11.58
CA SER A 254 6.64 4.29 11.46
C SER A 254 7.76 3.31 11.14
N VAL A 255 7.87 2.24 11.94
CA VAL A 255 8.64 1.03 11.59
C VAL A 255 7.83 0.10 10.68
N SER A 256 6.51 0.26 10.65
CA SER A 256 5.58 -0.57 9.89
C SER A 256 5.41 -0.03 8.47
N LEU A 257 5.48 -0.90 7.46
CA LEU A 257 5.14 -0.54 6.09
C LEU A 257 3.74 0.06 6.03
N HIS A 258 2.74 -0.62 6.59
CA HIS A 258 1.36 -0.17 6.50
C HIS A 258 1.18 1.20 7.17
N GLY A 259 1.90 1.48 8.26
CA GLY A 259 1.90 2.82 8.86
C GLY A 259 2.39 3.91 7.90
N LEU A 260 3.39 3.62 7.06
CA LEU A 260 3.84 4.55 6.01
C LEU A 260 2.81 4.66 4.88
N VAL A 261 2.27 3.55 4.39
CA VAL A 261 1.25 3.59 3.32
C VAL A 261 0.01 4.37 3.78
N PHE A 262 -0.43 4.21 5.03
CA PHE A 262 -1.52 4.99 5.62
C PHE A 262 -1.17 6.48 5.70
N ALA A 263 0.00 6.83 6.24
CA ALA A 263 0.37 8.22 6.38
C ALA A 263 0.45 8.92 5.00
N GLU A 264 1.14 8.29 4.05
CA GLU A 264 1.28 8.83 2.71
C GLU A 264 -0.06 8.93 1.97
N SER A 265 -0.95 7.93 2.08
CA SER A 265 -2.25 7.95 1.39
C SER A 265 -3.18 9.04 1.91
N TYR A 266 -3.11 9.34 3.21
CA TYR A 266 -3.87 10.42 3.84
C TYR A 266 -3.14 11.77 3.82
N GLY A 267 -1.96 11.87 3.19
CA GLY A 267 -1.18 13.10 3.13
C GLY A 267 -0.65 13.59 4.49
N ILE A 268 -0.41 12.67 5.43
CA ILE A 268 0.14 12.96 6.74
C ILE A 268 1.67 12.91 6.65
N PRO A 269 2.39 13.99 7.06
CA PRO A 269 3.84 13.98 7.06
C PRO A 269 4.43 12.79 7.81
N CYS A 270 5.36 12.07 7.18
CA CYS A 270 5.89 10.86 7.79
C CYS A 270 7.34 10.52 7.43
N LEU A 271 7.98 9.74 8.30
CA LEU A 271 9.27 9.10 8.02
C LEU A 271 9.28 7.63 8.42
N TYR A 272 10.09 6.86 7.69
CA TYR A 272 10.44 5.50 8.11
C TYR A 272 11.32 5.59 9.36
N PHE A 273 10.93 4.84 10.40
CA PHE A 273 11.63 4.80 11.66
C PHE A 273 12.64 3.64 11.63
N GLY A 274 13.87 3.92 11.22
CA GLY A 274 14.92 2.91 11.09
C GLY A 274 15.44 2.39 12.43
N PHE A 275 16.11 1.23 12.39
CA PHE A 275 16.85 0.67 13.53
C PHE A 275 18.35 1.00 13.49
N ASN A 276 18.83 1.53 12.36
CA ASN A 276 20.22 1.81 12.10
C ASN A 276 20.44 3.33 12.09
N GLY A 277 21.64 3.80 12.42
CA GLY A 277 22.06 5.20 12.28
C GLY A 277 23.54 5.36 12.64
N PRO A 278 24.30 6.22 11.96
CA PRO A 278 25.72 6.46 12.28
C PRO A 278 25.96 7.03 13.70
N ASN A 279 25.00 7.78 14.24
CA ASN A 279 25.05 8.52 15.50
C ASN A 279 23.78 8.28 16.36
N ALA A 280 23.61 9.04 17.45
CA ALA A 280 22.41 9.01 18.27
C ALA A 280 21.21 9.65 17.54
N CYS A 281 20.26 8.82 17.12
CA CYS A 281 18.93 9.18 16.58
C CYS A 281 18.94 10.36 15.60
N GLU A 282 19.19 10.07 14.32
CA GLU A 282 19.38 11.11 13.29
C GLU A 282 18.67 10.76 11.97
N THR A 283 18.60 11.75 11.07
CA THR A 283 18.17 11.53 9.68
C THR A 283 19.32 11.20 8.75
N PHE A 284 19.13 10.24 7.87
CA PHE A 284 20.04 9.97 6.76
C PHE A 284 19.27 9.47 5.54
N ASP A 285 19.85 9.69 4.37
CA ASP A 285 19.28 9.23 3.10
C ASP A 285 19.74 7.81 2.78
N LEU A 286 18.79 6.96 2.39
CA LEU A 286 19.05 5.63 1.83
C LEU A 286 18.60 5.58 0.38
N ALA A 287 19.54 5.27 -0.51
CA ALA A 287 19.21 4.93 -1.89
C ALA A 287 18.40 3.63 -1.91
N LEU A 288 17.30 3.60 -2.66
CA LEU A 288 16.46 2.40 -2.75
C LEU A 288 17.15 1.25 -3.50
N ALA A 289 18.22 1.55 -4.24
CA ALA A 289 19.06 0.54 -4.88
C ALA A 289 19.94 -0.25 -3.90
N THR A 290 20.19 0.26 -2.67
CA THR A 290 21.02 -0.48 -1.70
C THR A 290 20.23 -1.59 -1.05
N GLU A 291 20.60 -2.83 -1.41
CA GLU A 291 20.05 -4.03 -0.79
C GLU A 291 20.55 -4.18 0.66
N ASP A 292 19.80 -4.92 1.48
CA ASP A 292 20.12 -5.30 2.87
C ASP A 292 20.10 -4.20 3.96
N VAL A 293 20.14 -2.91 3.63
CA VAL A 293 20.06 -1.83 4.64
C VAL A 293 18.62 -1.42 4.95
N LEU A 294 17.78 -1.33 3.92
CA LEU A 294 16.39 -0.93 4.04
C LEU A 294 15.46 -2.14 4.01
N ASN A 295 14.38 -2.11 4.81
CA ASN A 295 13.35 -3.14 4.74
C ASN A 295 12.82 -3.26 3.30
N HIS A 296 12.92 -4.45 2.71
CA HIS A 296 12.57 -4.69 1.31
C HIS A 296 11.14 -4.24 0.97
N ARG A 297 10.22 -4.26 1.94
CA ARG A 297 8.83 -3.83 1.72
C ARG A 297 8.72 -2.33 1.53
N VAL A 298 9.43 -1.55 2.36
CA VAL A 298 9.49 -0.09 2.29
C VAL A 298 10.21 0.34 1.02
N ARG A 299 11.31 -0.34 0.69
CA ARG A 299 12.07 -0.16 -0.55
C ARG A 299 11.18 -0.31 -1.78
N ASP A 300 10.40 -1.39 -1.82
CA ASP A 300 9.50 -1.71 -2.93
C ASP A 300 8.35 -0.71 -3.06
N LEU A 301 7.74 -0.29 -1.95
CA LEU A 301 6.71 0.75 -1.95
C LEU A 301 7.21 2.05 -2.57
N TYR A 302 8.29 2.63 -2.03
CA TYR A 302 8.76 3.95 -2.47
C TYR A 302 9.37 3.92 -3.87
N ALA A 303 9.98 2.81 -4.28
CA ALA A 303 10.43 2.63 -5.66
C ALA A 303 9.23 2.54 -6.63
N GLY A 304 8.10 1.98 -6.18
CA GLY A 304 6.82 1.99 -6.91
C GLY A 304 6.26 3.41 -7.13
N LEU A 305 6.58 4.35 -6.23
CA LEU A 305 6.27 5.78 -6.36
C LEU A 305 7.30 6.56 -7.17
N GLY A 306 8.29 5.89 -7.76
CA GLY A 306 9.34 6.53 -8.55
C GLY A 306 10.40 7.26 -7.73
N ARG A 307 10.48 7.04 -6.41
CA ARG A 307 11.59 7.58 -5.60
C ARG A 307 12.86 6.77 -5.85
N GLU A 308 14.00 7.45 -5.88
CA GLU A 308 15.33 6.81 -5.96
C GLU A 308 15.97 6.61 -4.59
N LYS A 309 15.56 7.43 -3.62
CA LYS A 309 16.00 7.40 -2.22
C LYS A 309 14.86 7.80 -1.28
N ILE A 310 15.02 7.46 -0.01
CA ILE A 310 14.18 7.99 1.07
C ILE A 310 15.05 8.48 2.22
N THR A 311 14.54 9.47 2.95
CA THR A 311 15.10 9.87 4.23
C THR A 311 14.52 8.97 5.33
N VAL A 312 15.38 8.50 6.21
CA VAL A 312 15.05 7.64 7.34
C VAL A 312 15.41 8.39 8.61
N TYR A 313 14.52 8.39 9.60
CA TYR A 313 14.89 8.76 10.97
C TYR A 313 15.33 7.48 11.68
N GLY A 314 16.62 7.31 11.90
CA GLY A 314 17.19 6.07 12.41
C GLY A 314 17.61 6.20 13.86
N CYS A 315 17.15 5.28 14.70
CA CYS A 315 17.40 5.30 16.14
C CYS A 315 17.47 3.86 16.65
N ASP A 316 18.46 3.51 17.47
CA ASP A 316 18.59 2.14 17.99
C ASP A 316 17.43 1.80 18.95
N ARG A 317 17.03 0.52 19.04
CA ARG A 317 15.99 0.07 19.98
C ARG A 317 16.32 0.35 21.44
N ILE A 318 17.60 0.34 21.83
CA ILE A 318 18.02 0.51 23.22
C ILE A 318 18.35 1.96 23.59
N ARG A 319 18.09 2.92 22.69
CA ARG A 319 18.32 4.35 22.94
C ARG A 319 16.99 5.10 23.01
N PRO A 320 16.86 6.14 23.87
CA PRO A 320 15.68 6.98 23.87
C PRO A 320 15.57 7.76 22.56
N THR A 321 14.34 7.98 22.09
CA THR A 321 14.08 8.81 20.90
C THR A 321 14.15 10.27 21.27
N ASP A 322 14.84 11.07 20.46
CA ASP A 322 14.68 12.53 20.50
C ASP A 322 13.39 12.91 19.76
N TRP A 323 12.30 13.03 20.53
CA TRP A 323 10.96 13.30 19.99
C TRP A 323 10.85 14.65 19.28
N ALA A 324 11.56 15.68 19.77
CA ALA A 324 11.57 17.00 19.15
C ALA A 324 12.31 16.97 17.81
N ALA A 325 13.50 16.36 17.79
CA ALA A 325 14.26 16.19 16.55
C ALA A 325 13.52 15.33 15.53
N ALA A 326 12.85 14.26 15.96
CA ALA A 326 12.04 13.42 15.07
C ALA A 326 10.89 14.20 14.40
N MET A 327 10.17 15.03 15.16
CA MET A 327 9.11 15.87 14.59
C MET A 327 9.67 16.93 13.64
N SER A 328 10.75 17.61 14.03
CA SER A 328 11.43 18.61 13.18
C SER A 328 11.94 17.99 11.88
N ALA A 329 12.53 16.82 11.95
CA ALA A 329 13.01 16.07 10.79
C ALA A 329 11.89 15.75 9.80
N ILE A 330 10.73 15.30 10.30
CA ILE A 330 9.56 15.03 9.44
C ILE A 330 9.12 16.31 8.72
N ASP A 331 9.04 17.44 9.43
CA ASP A 331 8.63 18.73 8.84
C ASP A 331 9.59 19.25 7.78
N GLU A 332 10.89 19.02 7.98
CA GLU A 332 11.93 19.50 7.08
C GLU A 332 12.00 18.71 5.77
N VAL A 333 11.88 17.37 5.85
CA VAL A 333 12.25 16.50 4.72
C VAL A 333 11.06 15.87 4.02
N TRP A 334 9.91 15.75 4.67
CA TRP A 334 8.76 15.12 4.04
C TRP A 334 8.13 16.02 2.98
N SER A 335 7.77 15.40 1.87
CA SER A 335 6.93 16.00 0.84
C SER A 335 5.88 14.98 0.38
N PRO A 336 4.65 15.44 0.04
CA PRO A 336 3.58 14.56 -0.38
C PRO A 336 3.97 13.67 -1.55
N ALA A 337 3.75 12.37 -1.42
CA ALA A 337 3.87 11.45 -2.55
C ALA A 337 2.83 11.76 -3.63
N GLN A 338 3.26 11.71 -4.90
CA GLN A 338 2.36 11.76 -6.05
C GLN A 338 2.01 10.33 -6.46
N PHE A 339 0.73 9.95 -6.32
CA PHE A 339 0.25 8.63 -6.70
C PHE A 339 -0.96 8.76 -7.64
N ASP A 340 -0.83 8.19 -8.84
CA ASP A 340 -1.94 8.03 -9.78
C ASP A 340 -2.57 6.63 -9.61
N PRO A 341 -3.81 6.51 -9.11
CA PRO A 341 -4.46 5.21 -8.95
C PRO A 341 -4.91 4.60 -10.28
N GLY A 342 -4.92 5.36 -11.38
CA GLY A 342 -5.43 4.94 -12.69
C GLY A 342 -4.87 3.61 -13.19
N PRO A 343 -3.54 3.47 -13.36
CA PRO A 343 -2.93 2.23 -13.80
C PRO A 343 -3.24 1.03 -12.89
N LEU A 344 -3.26 1.23 -11.57
CA LEU A 344 -3.56 0.16 -10.61
C LEU A 344 -5.03 -0.28 -10.71
N LEU A 345 -5.96 0.67 -10.81
CA LEU A 345 -7.39 0.40 -10.99
C LEU A 345 -7.72 -0.26 -12.33
N ASP A 346 -7.07 0.17 -13.42
CA ASP A 346 -7.26 -0.43 -14.73
C ASP A 346 -6.72 -1.87 -14.80
N ALA A 347 -5.73 -2.20 -13.96
CA ALA A 347 -5.21 -3.54 -13.76
C ALA A 347 -6.03 -4.36 -12.74
N PHE A 348 -7.06 -3.79 -12.09
CA PHE A 348 -7.91 -4.56 -11.18
C PHE A 348 -8.66 -5.65 -11.96
N PRO A 349 -8.54 -6.93 -11.59
CA PRO A 349 -8.99 -8.03 -12.44
C PRO A 349 -10.49 -8.33 -12.37
N LEU A 350 -11.27 -7.46 -11.72
CA LEU A 350 -12.70 -7.60 -11.53
C LEU A 350 -13.41 -6.31 -11.98
N PRO A 351 -14.68 -6.37 -12.39
CA PRO A 351 -15.45 -5.16 -12.66
C PRO A 351 -15.54 -4.26 -11.42
N LEU A 352 -15.33 -2.96 -11.61
CA LEU A 352 -15.49 -1.96 -10.57
C LEU A 352 -16.99 -1.67 -10.33
N ALA A 353 -17.44 -1.87 -9.09
CA ALA A 353 -18.70 -1.34 -8.57
C ALA A 353 -18.50 0.05 -7.93
N PHE A 354 -17.32 0.29 -7.36
CA PHE A 354 -16.89 1.58 -6.85
C PHE A 354 -15.58 2.00 -7.54
N ASP A 355 -15.52 3.24 -8.01
CA ASP A 355 -14.35 3.79 -8.70
C ASP A 355 -13.86 5.05 -7.97
N PRO A 356 -12.75 4.95 -7.20
CA PRO A 356 -12.18 6.07 -6.44
C PRO A 356 -11.87 7.31 -7.29
N ARG A 357 -11.67 7.17 -8.61
CA ARG A 357 -11.33 8.29 -9.51
C ARG A 357 -12.49 9.25 -9.72
N ARG A 358 -13.72 8.85 -9.38
CA ARG A 358 -14.92 9.70 -9.53
C ARG A 358 -14.99 10.82 -8.48
N GLY A 359 -14.16 10.77 -7.43
CA GLY A 359 -14.16 11.77 -6.36
C GLY A 359 -15.29 11.63 -5.34
N GLU A 360 -16.23 10.71 -5.56
CA GLU A 360 -17.30 10.40 -4.61
C GLU A 360 -16.80 9.42 -3.54
N PRO A 361 -17.06 9.68 -2.24
CA PRO A 361 -16.68 8.76 -1.18
C PRO A 361 -17.55 7.49 -1.22
N PHE A 362 -16.96 6.37 -0.83
CA PHE A 362 -17.68 5.12 -0.62
C PHE A 362 -18.72 5.27 0.50
N ARG A 363 -19.91 4.69 0.30
CA ARG A 363 -21.03 4.82 1.26
C ARG A 363 -21.62 3.50 1.76
N ASN A 364 -21.32 2.37 1.12
CA ASN A 364 -21.94 1.09 1.45
C ASN A 364 -21.20 0.35 2.58
N TYR A 365 -21.15 0.94 3.77
CA TYR A 365 -20.46 0.34 4.92
C TYR A 365 -21.15 -0.94 5.42
N ASP A 366 -22.45 -1.09 5.19
CA ASP A 366 -23.20 -2.31 5.55
C ASP A 366 -22.67 -3.53 4.79
N LEU A 367 -22.24 -3.36 3.54
CA LEU A 367 -21.53 -4.42 2.81
C LEU A 367 -20.18 -4.73 3.45
N LEU A 368 -19.41 -3.73 3.85
CA LEU A 368 -18.10 -3.96 4.48
C LEU A 368 -18.24 -4.68 5.82
N ARG A 369 -19.23 -4.33 6.64
CA ARG A 369 -19.48 -4.97 7.94
C ARG A 369 -19.86 -6.45 7.85
N GLN A 370 -20.26 -6.93 6.68
CA GLN A 370 -20.55 -8.35 6.42
C GLN A 370 -19.30 -9.17 6.06
N ILE A 371 -18.11 -8.55 6.01
CA ILE A 371 -16.86 -9.29 5.74
C ILE A 371 -16.52 -10.20 6.92
N GLU A 372 -16.35 -11.49 6.63
CA GLU A 372 -15.81 -12.47 7.57
C GLU A 372 -14.27 -12.50 7.45
N PHE A 373 -13.60 -11.86 8.40
CA PHE A 373 -12.14 -11.77 8.45
C PHE A 373 -11.48 -13.04 8.99
#